data_AF-A0A0Q0JLI7-F1
#
_entry.id   AF-A0A0Q0JLI7-F1
#
_cell.length_a   1.000
_cell.length_b   1.000
_cell.length_c   1.000
_cell.angle_alpha   90.00
_cell.angle_beta   90.00
_cell.angle_gamma   90.00
#
_symmetry.space_group_name_H-M   'P 1'
#
loop_
_entity.id
_entity.type
_entity.pdbx_description
1 polymer ?
#
loop_
_entity_poly.entity_id
_entity_poly.type
_entity_poly.pdbx_seq_one_letter_code
_entity_poly.pdbx_strand_id
1 'polypeptide(L)'
;MKSLDLIPEDYVVNKIVDISAGYPHFTHLVSLKCGEHAIANNERHVTKETLIVALSEAVKDSEGALQRMFETTLRTLNKPNEYKLLLLTAAYCKAPEFRSVELREKLLSKFGIKIEPQALSRRLTLLTKGDKTTILYKPARGCFQFTDPRMPSFLKMALNADDSEI
;
A
#
# COMPACT_ATOMS: atom_id res chain seq x y z
N MET A 1 32.76 -16.15 4.45
CA MET A 1 31.51 -15.36 4.42
C MET A 1 30.73 -15.71 5.68
N LYS A 2 30.49 -14.77 6.60
CA LYS A 2 29.68 -15.08 7.80
C LYS A 2 28.22 -15.22 7.35
N SER A 3 27.60 -16.35 7.66
CA SER A 3 26.16 -16.52 7.48
C SER A 3 25.44 -15.53 8.40
N LEU A 4 24.50 -14.77 7.84
CA LEU A 4 23.56 -13.98 8.63
C LEU A 4 22.43 -14.95 8.97
N ASP A 5 22.48 -15.54 10.16
CA ASP A 5 21.52 -16.58 10.57
C ASP A 5 20.14 -15.98 10.93
N LEU A 6 19.63 -15.06 10.12
CA LEU A 6 18.34 -14.39 10.30
C LEU A 6 17.20 -15.37 9.99
N ILE A 7 16.19 -15.36 10.86
CA ILE A 7 15.04 -16.26 10.80
C ILE A 7 13.77 -15.40 10.74
N PRO A 8 13.14 -15.23 9.56
CA PRO A 8 11.89 -14.51 9.47
C PRO A 8 10.72 -15.36 9.96
N GLU A 9 9.80 -14.72 10.67
CA GLU A 9 8.52 -15.34 11.03
C GLU A 9 7.63 -15.54 9.79
N ASP A 10 6.79 -16.58 9.81
CA ASP A 10 5.86 -16.86 8.71
C ASP A 10 4.93 -15.68 8.42
N TYR A 11 4.51 -14.95 9.45
CA TYR A 11 3.71 -13.74 9.30
C TYR A 11 4.45 -12.70 8.44
N VAL A 12 5.74 -12.48 8.71
CA VAL A 12 6.57 -11.51 7.99
C VAL A 12 6.69 -11.91 6.52
N VAL A 13 7.02 -13.18 6.26
CA VAL A 13 7.14 -13.70 4.89
C VAL A 13 5.83 -13.51 4.12
N ASN A 14 4.71 -13.92 4.70
CA ASN A 14 3.39 -13.79 4.07
C ASN A 14 3.00 -12.34 3.82
N LYS A 15 3.33 -11.43 4.75
CA LYS A 15 3.04 -10.00 4.62
C LYS A 15 3.91 -9.37 3.52
N ILE A 16 5.18 -9.73 3.41
CA ILE A 16 6.06 -9.27 2.31
C ILE A 16 5.50 -9.72 0.96
N VAL A 17 5.04 -10.98 0.85
CA VAL A 17 4.43 -11.50 -0.38
C VAL A 17 3.19 -10.70 -0.77
N ASP A 18 2.28 -10.44 0.19
CA ASP A 18 1.07 -9.65 -0.05
C ASP A 18 1.38 -8.20 -0.46
N ILE A 19 2.31 -7.54 0.23
CA ILE A 19 2.72 -6.16 -0.08
C ILE A 19 3.36 -6.08 -1.47
N SER A 20 4.22 -7.03 -1.81
CA SER A 20 4.99 -6.98 -3.05
C SER A 20 4.11 -7.20 -4.29
N ALA A 21 3.02 -7.97 -4.17
CA ALA A 21 2.05 -8.21 -5.24
C ALA A 21 2.67 -8.62 -6.59
N GLY A 22 3.74 -9.41 -6.55
CA GLY A 22 4.43 -9.91 -7.75
C GLY A 22 5.53 -9.00 -8.31
N TYR A 23 5.85 -7.88 -7.65
CA TYR A 23 6.97 -7.01 -8.03
C TYR A 23 8.24 -7.36 -7.22
N PRO A 24 9.27 -7.98 -7.84
CA PRO A 24 10.47 -8.42 -7.13
C PRO A 24 11.23 -7.27 -6.46
N HIS A 25 11.18 -6.07 -7.06
CA HIS A 25 11.79 -4.87 -6.50
C HIS A 25 11.30 -4.59 -5.06
N PHE A 26 9.98 -4.64 -4.81
CA PHE A 26 9.43 -4.40 -3.47
C PHE A 26 9.75 -5.55 -2.51
N THR A 27 9.74 -6.80 -2.98
CA THR A 27 10.17 -7.95 -2.17
C THR A 27 11.60 -7.77 -1.68
N HIS A 28 12.51 -7.43 -2.60
CA HIS A 28 13.91 -7.22 -2.26
C HIS A 28 14.11 -6.02 -1.34
N LEU A 29 13.44 -4.90 -1.62
CA LEU A 29 13.56 -3.68 -0.80
C LEU A 29 13.10 -3.91 0.63
N VAL A 30 11.91 -4.49 0.83
CA VAL A 30 11.39 -4.75 2.19
C VAL A 30 12.24 -5.78 2.92
N SER A 31 12.67 -6.85 2.24
CA SER A 31 13.53 -7.87 2.84
C SER A 31 14.90 -7.31 3.23
N LEU A 32 15.48 -6.44 2.39
CA LEU A 32 16.72 -5.73 2.68
C LEU A 32 16.57 -4.89 3.96
N LYS A 33 15.51 -4.08 4.06
CA LYS A 33 15.26 -3.26 5.24
C LYS A 33 15.02 -4.07 6.51
N CYS A 34 14.33 -5.21 6.40
CA CYS A 34 14.21 -6.15 7.51
C CYS A 34 15.58 -6.67 7.97
N GLY A 35 16.44 -7.04 7.03
CA GLY A 35 17.80 -7.52 7.33
C GLY A 35 18.68 -6.43 7.94
N GLU A 36 18.67 -5.22 7.37
CA GLU A 36 19.40 -4.06 7.90
C GLU A 36 18.99 -3.76 9.35
N HIS A 37 17.69 -3.70 9.63
CA HIS A 37 17.16 -3.46 10.96
C HIS A 37 17.55 -4.56 11.96
N ALA A 38 17.36 -5.83 11.60
CA ALA A 38 17.67 -6.95 12.48
C ALA A 38 19.18 -7.00 12.81
N ILE A 39 20.04 -6.77 11.81
CA ILE A 39 21.50 -6.73 12.02
C ILE A 39 21.90 -5.55 12.90
N ALA A 40 21.34 -4.36 12.67
CA ALA A 40 21.65 -3.17 13.45
C ALA A 40 21.27 -3.35 14.94
N ASN A 41 20.20 -4.08 15.23
CA ASN A 41 19.73 -4.36 16.59
C ASN A 41 20.25 -5.69 17.16
N ASN A 42 21.11 -6.40 16.44
CA ASN A 42 21.64 -7.71 16.82
C ASN A 42 20.54 -8.75 17.11
N GLU A 43 19.46 -8.68 16.33
CA GLU A 43 18.30 -9.57 16.39
C GLU A 43 18.46 -10.69 15.38
N ARG A 44 18.18 -11.92 15.82
CA ARG A 44 18.18 -13.09 14.92
C ARG A 44 16.81 -13.33 14.28
N HIS A 45 15.74 -12.97 14.97
CA HIS A 45 14.38 -13.17 14.49
C HIS A 45 13.88 -11.89 13.83
N VAL A 46 13.35 -12.01 12.62
CA VAL A 46 12.66 -10.89 11.96
C VAL A 46 11.18 -11.00 12.30
N THR A 47 10.72 -10.12 13.18
CA THR A 47 9.36 -10.12 13.73
C THR A 47 8.45 -9.10 13.03
N LYS A 48 7.19 -9.03 13.47
CA LYS A 48 6.25 -7.98 13.04
C LYS A 48 6.79 -6.57 13.28
N GLU A 49 7.45 -6.33 14.42
CA GLU A 49 8.03 -5.03 14.79
C GLU A 49 9.16 -4.65 13.83
N THR A 50 10.06 -5.59 13.53
CA THR A 50 11.11 -5.42 12.51
C THR A 50 10.49 -5.04 11.16
N LEU A 51 9.41 -5.73 10.76
CA LEU A 51 8.72 -5.45 9.51
C LEU A 51 8.11 -4.04 9.49
N ILE A 52 7.48 -3.58 10.57
CA ILE A 52 6.88 -2.24 10.63
C ILE A 52 7.94 -1.15 10.38
N VAL A 53 9.10 -1.25 11.05
CA VAL A 53 10.19 -0.30 10.86
C VAL A 53 10.74 -0.40 9.43
N ALA A 54 10.96 -1.62 8.95
CA ALA A 54 11.45 -1.88 7.61
C ALA A 54 10.53 -1.31 6.51
N LEU A 55 9.20 -1.40 6.69
CA LEU A 55 8.25 -0.80 5.76
C LEU A 55 8.36 0.73 5.74
N SER A 56 8.50 1.37 6.90
CA SER A 56 8.69 2.82 6.99
C SER A 56 9.96 3.28 6.26
N GLU A 57 11.05 2.53 6.40
CA GLU A 57 12.31 2.81 5.70
C GLU A 57 12.23 2.51 4.21
N ALA A 58 11.59 1.39 3.84
CA ALA A 58 11.40 1.02 2.44
C ALA A 58 10.56 2.06 1.68
N VAL A 59 9.60 2.72 2.32
CA VAL A 59 8.85 3.82 1.72
C VAL A 59 9.75 5.01 1.39
N LYS A 60 10.67 5.37 2.30
CA LYS A 60 11.61 6.49 2.09
C LYS A 60 12.59 6.20 0.95
N ASP A 61 12.99 4.94 0.81
CA ASP A 61 13.94 4.48 -0.22
C ASP A 61 13.26 4.03 -1.52
N SER A 62 11.93 4.05 -1.56
CA SER A 62 11.17 3.69 -2.76
C SER A 62 11.20 4.79 -3.82
N GLU A 63 10.70 4.47 -5.01
CA GLU A 63 10.70 5.42 -6.12
C GLU A 63 9.97 6.72 -5.79
N GLY A 64 10.72 7.83 -5.76
CA GLY A 64 10.17 9.15 -5.45
C GLY A 64 9.04 9.62 -6.37
N ALA A 65 8.82 8.98 -7.53
CA ALA A 65 7.64 9.24 -8.35
C ALA A 65 6.33 8.76 -7.68
N LEU A 66 6.32 7.55 -7.12
CA LEU A 66 5.15 6.98 -6.43
C LEU A 66 4.82 7.79 -5.17
N GLN A 67 5.84 8.06 -4.36
CA GLN A 67 5.70 8.86 -3.15
C GLN A 67 5.16 10.27 -3.45
N ARG A 68 5.76 11.00 -4.41
CA ARG A 68 5.29 12.34 -4.79
C ARG A 68 3.85 12.33 -5.28
N MET A 69 3.46 11.33 -6.07
CA MET A 69 2.09 11.19 -6.57
C MET A 69 1.09 10.96 -5.43
N PHE A 70 1.43 10.09 -4.48
CA PHE A 70 0.63 9.82 -3.30
C PHE A 70 0.49 11.07 -2.40
N GLU A 71 1.59 11.71 -2.04
CA GLU A 71 1.60 12.90 -1.18
C GLU A 71 0.88 14.08 -1.81
N THR A 72 1.09 14.33 -3.11
CA THR A 72 0.41 15.40 -3.84
C THR A 72 -1.08 15.15 -3.90
N THR A 73 -1.50 13.90 -4.10
CA THR A 73 -2.92 13.51 -4.07
C THR A 73 -3.53 13.78 -2.71
N LEU A 74 -2.88 13.38 -1.61
CA LEU A 74 -3.43 13.58 -0.27
C LEU A 74 -3.51 15.05 0.13
N ARG A 75 -2.55 15.88 -0.31
CA ARG A 75 -2.49 17.32 0.01
C ARG A 75 -3.69 18.10 -0.52
N THR A 76 -4.30 17.65 -1.62
CA THR A 76 -5.44 18.34 -2.25
C THR A 76 -6.80 17.91 -1.69
N LEU A 77 -6.83 17.00 -0.70
CA LEU A 77 -8.05 16.38 -0.21
C LEU A 77 -8.36 16.80 1.23
N ASN A 78 -9.61 17.22 1.47
CA ASN A 78 -10.06 17.69 2.79
C ASN A 78 -10.09 16.62 3.89
N LYS A 79 -9.99 15.33 3.55
CA LYS A 79 -10.09 14.20 4.49
C LYS A 79 -9.05 13.12 4.19
N PRO A 80 -7.75 13.42 4.34
CA PRO A 80 -6.68 12.57 3.82
C PRO A 80 -6.72 11.14 4.39
N ASN A 81 -7.07 10.95 5.65
CA ASN A 81 -7.13 9.62 6.28
C ASN A 81 -8.22 8.72 5.65
N GLU A 82 -9.39 9.29 5.31
CA GLU A 82 -10.44 8.51 4.62
C GLU A 82 -9.98 8.10 3.21
N TYR A 83 -9.19 8.94 2.53
CA TYR A 83 -8.66 8.62 1.21
C TYR A 83 -7.47 7.65 1.26
N LYS A 84 -6.61 7.72 2.28
CA LYS A 84 -5.58 6.71 2.53
C LYS A 84 -6.21 5.32 2.61
N LEU A 85 -7.27 5.19 3.42
CA LEU A 85 -7.97 3.92 3.57
C LEU A 85 -8.65 3.44 2.29
N LEU A 86 -9.26 4.34 1.52
CA LEU A 86 -9.85 4.00 0.22
C LEU A 86 -8.79 3.54 -0.78
N LEU A 87 -7.65 4.22 -0.85
CA LEU A 87 -6.53 3.86 -1.73
C LEU A 87 -5.91 2.52 -1.32
N LEU A 88 -5.72 2.29 -0.01
CA LEU A 88 -5.27 1.01 0.51
C LEU A 88 -6.25 -0.11 0.15
N THR A 89 -7.55 0.12 0.33
CA THR A 89 -8.59 -0.84 -0.03
C THR A 89 -8.55 -1.15 -1.53
N ALA A 90 -8.35 -0.13 -2.37
CA ALA A 90 -8.21 -0.29 -3.81
C ALA A 90 -6.97 -1.12 -4.17
N ALA A 91 -5.87 -1.00 -3.43
CA ALA A 91 -4.68 -1.83 -3.59
C ALA A 91 -4.90 -3.32 -3.28
N TYR A 92 -5.99 -3.66 -2.57
CA TYR A 92 -6.42 -5.04 -2.31
C TYR A 92 -7.54 -5.54 -3.24
N CYS A 93 -7.98 -4.71 -4.19
CA CYS A 93 -8.92 -5.13 -5.24
C CYS A 93 -8.19 -5.87 -6.36
N LYS A 94 -8.95 -6.45 -7.29
CA LYS A 94 -8.40 -7.10 -8.48
C LYS A 94 -7.59 -6.10 -9.31
N ALA A 95 -6.46 -6.57 -9.83
CA ALA A 95 -5.64 -5.84 -10.78
C ALA A 95 -5.95 -6.31 -12.22
N PRO A 96 -5.78 -5.46 -13.24
CA PRO A 96 -5.32 -4.06 -13.14
C PRO A 96 -6.46 -3.08 -12.82
N GLU A 97 -7.72 -3.47 -13.04
CA GLU A 97 -8.89 -2.62 -12.85
C GLU A 97 -9.81 -3.13 -11.74
N PHE A 98 -10.45 -2.20 -11.02
CA PHE A 98 -11.46 -2.51 -10.02
C PHE A 98 -12.73 -1.69 -10.23
N ARG A 99 -13.86 -2.22 -9.74
CA ARG A 99 -15.16 -1.53 -9.76
C ARG A 99 -15.47 -0.89 -8.42
N SER A 100 -16.30 0.15 -8.40
CA SER A 100 -16.78 0.76 -7.14
C SER A 100 -17.47 -0.24 -6.21
N VAL A 101 -18.20 -1.20 -6.78
CA VAL A 101 -18.91 -2.24 -6.01
C VAL A 101 -17.91 -3.15 -5.31
N GLU A 102 -16.90 -3.62 -6.05
CA GLU A 102 -15.83 -4.46 -5.51
C GLU A 102 -15.06 -3.74 -4.40
N LEU A 103 -14.71 -2.47 -4.60
CA LEU A 103 -14.04 -1.67 -3.58
C LEU A 103 -14.88 -1.56 -2.30
N ARG A 104 -16.19 -1.34 -2.44
CA ARG A 104 -17.12 -1.26 -1.30
C ARG A 104 -17.19 -2.58 -0.54
N GLU A 105 -17.27 -3.69 -1.25
CA GLU A 105 -17.26 -5.03 -0.66
C GLU A 105 -15.94 -5.29 0.08
N LYS A 106 -14.81 -4.93 -0.53
CA LYS A 106 -13.49 -5.06 0.08
C LYS A 106 -13.32 -4.19 1.32
N LEU A 107 -13.85 -2.96 1.30
CA LEU A 107 -13.83 -2.03 2.42
C LEU A 107 -14.59 -2.62 3.62
N LEU A 108 -15.75 -3.23 3.36
CA LEU A 108 -16.55 -3.89 4.39
C LEU A 108 -15.87 -5.16 4.90
N SER A 109 -15.42 -6.04 4.02
CA SER A 109 -14.87 -7.34 4.42
C SER A 109 -13.52 -7.24 5.14
N LYS A 110 -12.70 -6.25 4.77
CA LYS A 110 -11.33 -6.12 5.29
C LYS A 110 -11.22 -5.13 6.45
N PHE A 111 -12.02 -4.06 6.43
CA PHE A 111 -11.92 -2.97 7.41
C PHE A 111 -13.22 -2.73 8.18
N GLY A 112 -14.28 -3.51 7.93
CA GLY A 112 -15.57 -3.36 8.62
C GLY A 112 -16.35 -2.09 8.29
N ILE A 113 -15.89 -1.31 7.30
CA ILE A 113 -16.44 0.04 7.03
C ILE A 113 -17.51 -0.02 5.95
N LYS A 114 -18.69 0.50 6.29
CA LYS A 114 -19.80 0.70 5.37
C LYS A 114 -19.75 2.12 4.79
N ILE A 115 -19.89 2.21 3.48
CA ILE A 115 -20.01 3.48 2.76
C ILE A 115 -21.15 3.42 1.76
N GLU A 116 -21.84 4.55 1.59
CA GLU A 116 -22.90 4.70 0.60
C GLU A 116 -22.34 4.72 -0.83
N PRO A 117 -22.97 4.04 -1.81
CA PRO A 117 -22.48 3.95 -3.18
C PRO A 117 -22.23 5.31 -3.86
N GLN A 118 -23.10 6.29 -3.62
CA GLN A 118 -23.01 7.63 -4.18
C GLN A 118 -21.83 8.39 -3.59
N ALA A 119 -21.63 8.28 -2.26
CA ALA A 119 -20.50 8.89 -1.57
C ALA A 119 -19.17 8.29 -2.06
N LEU A 120 -19.11 6.97 -2.22
CA LEU A 120 -17.92 6.29 -2.73
C LEU A 120 -17.60 6.72 -4.17
N SER A 121 -18.60 6.73 -5.04
CA SER A 121 -18.43 7.14 -6.44
C SER A 121 -17.94 8.58 -6.56
N ARG A 122 -18.44 9.49 -5.71
CA ARG A 122 -17.96 10.89 -5.65
C ARG A 122 -16.48 10.95 -5.25
N ARG A 123 -16.08 10.20 -4.22
CA ARG A 123 -14.69 10.17 -3.72
C ARG A 123 -13.73 9.61 -4.76
N LEU A 124 -14.08 8.50 -5.41
CA LEU A 124 -13.25 7.91 -6.47
C LEU A 124 -13.11 8.85 -7.65
N THR A 125 -14.18 9.54 -8.03
CA THR A 125 -14.14 10.55 -9.11
C THR A 125 -13.24 11.74 -8.76
N LEU A 126 -13.09 12.09 -7.48
CA LEU A 126 -12.14 13.13 -7.07
C LEU A 126 -10.69 12.67 -7.25
N LEU A 127 -10.39 11.39 -7.02
CA LEU A 127 -9.05 10.82 -7.21
C LEU A 127 -8.62 10.71 -8.69
N THR A 128 -9.55 10.90 -9.63
CA THR A 128 -9.29 10.92 -11.08
C THR A 128 -9.25 12.34 -11.67
N LYS A 129 -9.41 13.39 -10.84
CA LYS A 129 -9.46 14.79 -11.31
C LYS A 129 -8.17 15.52 -10.96
N GLY A 130 -7.54 16.13 -11.97
CA GLY A 130 -6.37 16.98 -11.82
C GLY A 130 -5.74 17.32 -13.17
N ASP A 131 -4.96 18.40 -13.23
CA ASP A 131 -4.31 18.88 -14.45
C ASP A 131 -2.98 18.13 -14.76
N LYS A 132 -2.58 17.22 -13.88
CA LYS A 132 -1.38 16.36 -13.98
C LYS A 132 -1.79 14.89 -13.91
N THR A 133 -0.84 13.98 -14.13
CA THR A 133 -0.99 12.54 -13.88
C THR A 133 -1.57 12.29 -12.48
N THR A 134 -2.82 11.81 -12.42
CA THR A 134 -3.55 11.50 -11.18
C THR A 134 -3.21 10.09 -10.68
N ILE A 135 -3.48 9.80 -9.40
CA ILE A 135 -3.21 8.47 -8.83
C ILE A 135 -4.11 7.37 -9.42
N LEU A 136 -5.34 7.73 -9.78
CA LEU A 136 -6.28 6.86 -10.47
C LEU A 136 -6.68 7.48 -11.80
N TYR A 137 -7.00 6.64 -12.77
CA TYR A 137 -7.74 7.01 -13.96
C TYR A 137 -8.96 6.11 -14.16
N LYS A 138 -9.81 6.50 -15.11
CA LYS A 138 -11.10 5.85 -15.37
C LYS A 138 -11.12 5.23 -16.77
N PRO A 139 -10.77 3.94 -16.93
CA PRO A 139 -10.78 3.27 -18.23
C PRO A 139 -12.21 3.13 -18.81
N ALA A 140 -13.21 2.94 -17.95
CA ALA A 140 -14.61 2.78 -18.36
C ALA A 140 -15.58 3.31 -17.30
N ARG A 141 -16.88 3.35 -17.62
CA ARG A 141 -17.91 3.81 -16.67
C ARG A 141 -17.96 2.89 -15.44
N GLY A 142 -17.53 3.44 -14.30
CA GLY A 142 -17.55 2.73 -13.02
C GLY A 142 -16.37 1.77 -12.79
N CYS A 143 -15.38 1.79 -13.69
CA CYS A 143 -14.11 1.09 -13.54
C CYS A 143 -13.00 2.11 -13.26
N PHE A 144 -12.08 1.75 -12.37
CA PHE A 144 -10.96 2.57 -11.96
C PHE A 144 -9.68 1.74 -12.00
N GLN A 145 -8.57 2.41 -12.27
CA GLN A 145 -7.26 1.79 -12.34
C GLN A 145 -6.20 2.75 -11.81
N PHE A 146 -5.18 2.20 -11.14
CA PHE A 146 -4.01 2.96 -10.77
C PHE A 146 -3.21 3.35 -12.00
N THR A 147 -2.84 4.63 -12.08
CA THR A 147 -2.08 5.15 -13.22
C THR A 147 -0.69 4.52 -13.30
N ASP A 148 -0.06 4.29 -12.15
CA ASP A 148 1.15 3.48 -12.06
C ASP A 148 0.79 2.09 -11.51
N PRO A 149 1.08 1.00 -12.22
CA PRO A 149 0.72 -0.35 -11.79
C PRO A 149 1.48 -0.81 -10.51
N ARG A 150 2.54 -0.10 -10.12
CA ARG A 150 3.31 -0.34 -8.87
C ARG A 150 2.72 0.38 -7.66
N MET A 151 1.81 1.33 -7.89
CA MET A 151 1.17 2.11 -6.83
C MET A 151 0.45 1.24 -5.78
N PRO A 152 -0.25 0.13 -6.12
CA PRO A 152 -0.81 -0.77 -5.13
C PRO A 152 0.21 -1.29 -4.11
N SER A 153 1.35 -1.79 -4.58
CA SER A 153 2.40 -2.30 -3.69
C SER A 153 3.00 -1.19 -2.83
N PHE A 154 3.23 -0.01 -3.41
CA PHE A 154 3.67 1.16 -2.65
C PHE A 154 2.66 1.56 -1.57
N LEU A 155 1.36 1.59 -1.88
CA LEU A 155 0.30 1.92 -0.91
C LEU A 155 0.23 0.88 0.22
N LYS A 156 0.34 -0.40 -0.10
CA LYS A 156 0.41 -1.45 0.92
C LYS A 156 1.64 -1.24 1.81
N MET A 157 2.80 -0.96 1.23
CA MET A 157 4.01 -0.68 2.01
C MET A 157 3.85 0.56 2.90
N ALA A 158 3.34 1.66 2.34
CA ALA A 158 3.20 2.94 3.01
C ALA A 158 2.13 2.99 4.12
N LEU A 159 1.10 2.15 4.02
CA LEU A 159 -0.07 2.22 4.91
C LEU A 159 -0.23 1.00 5.82
N ASN A 160 0.46 -0.12 5.56
CA ASN A 160 0.55 -1.22 6.54
C ASN A 160 1.68 -1.01 7.57
N ALA A 161 2.50 0.04 7.44
CA ALA A 161 3.41 0.44 8.51
C ALA A 161 2.66 0.98 9.75
N ASP A 162 1.43 1.48 9.54
CA ASP A 162 0.57 2.05 10.58
C ASP A 162 -0.41 1.01 11.19
N ASP A 163 -0.23 -0.29 10.87
CA ASP A 163 -1.14 -1.40 11.25
C ASP A 163 -0.92 -1.83 12.72
N SER A 164 -0.99 -0.86 13.64
CA SER A 164 -1.41 -1.07 15.02
C SER A 164 -2.93 -1.13 15.01
N GLU A 165 -3.47 -2.35 14.83
CA GLU A 165 -4.86 -2.76 15.08
C GLU A 165 -5.91 -1.63 14.99
N ILE A 166 -6.53 -1.47 13.83
CA ILE A 166 -7.88 -0.90 13.74
C ILE A 166 -8.89 -1.95 14.20
#